data_AF-A0ABD0Q5T8-F1
#
_entry.id   AF-A0ABD0Q5T8-F1
#
_cell.length_a   1.000
_cell.length_b   1.000
_cell.length_c   1.000
_cell.angle_alpha   90.00
_cell.angle_beta   90.00
_cell.angle_gamma   90.00
#
_symmetry.space_group_name_H-M   'P 1'
#
loop_
_entity.id
_entity.type
_entity.pdbx_description
1 polymer ?
#
loop_
_entity_poly.entity_id
_entity_poly.type
_entity_poly.pdbx_seq_one_letter_code
_entity_poly.pdbx_strand_id
1 'polypeptide(L)'
;KESRRHKQKQKHRDRLRHSERGDGRHGGDMQQCLGPNCIESARPSSKYCSEDCGMKLAANRIYEILPQRIQQWQQSPCVAEEQGKKQLERIRREQQAARMRLAEMERRFHELEGIIAKAKQQVVQQDED
;
A
#
# COMPACT_ATOMS: atom_id res chain seq x y z
N LYS A 1 7.94 20.13 -4.99
CA LYS A 1 8.11 19.18 -3.85
C LYS A 1 8.56 17.76 -4.28
N GLU A 2 8.84 17.50 -5.57
CA GLU A 2 9.24 16.16 -6.09
C GLU A 2 10.73 15.79 -5.91
N SER A 3 11.62 16.76 -5.73
CA SER A 3 13.07 16.54 -5.74
C SER A 3 13.61 15.72 -4.56
N ARG A 4 12.87 15.63 -3.44
CA ARG A 4 13.32 14.88 -2.25
C ARG A 4 13.21 13.36 -2.41
N ARG A 5 12.21 12.86 -3.15
CA ARG A 5 12.01 11.40 -3.35
C ARG A 5 13.10 10.77 -4.22
N HIS A 6 13.57 11.48 -5.25
CA HIS A 6 14.66 11.01 -6.10
C HIS A 6 16.00 10.90 -5.35
N LYS A 7 16.31 11.87 -4.49
CA LYS A 7 17.54 11.85 -3.67
C LYS A 7 17.58 10.67 -2.69
N GLN A 8 16.44 10.23 -2.18
CA GLN A 8 16.34 9.13 -1.21
C GLN A 8 16.53 7.75 -1.87
N LYS A 9 16.01 7.54 -3.09
CA LYS A 9 16.25 6.31 -3.87
C LYS A 9 17.73 6.17 -4.29
N GLN A 10 18.37 7.27 -4.69
CA GLN A 10 19.79 7.26 -5.08
C GLN A 10 20.69 6.88 -3.89
N LYS A 11 20.43 7.43 -2.70
CA LYS A 11 21.18 7.13 -1.47
C LYS A 11 21.06 5.66 -1.02
N HIS A 12 19.90 5.02 -1.23
CA HIS A 12 19.71 3.60 -0.94
C HIS A 12 20.48 2.70 -1.91
N ARG A 13 20.54 3.06 -3.19
CA ARG A 13 21.30 2.34 -4.22
C ARG A 13 22.82 2.42 -3.96
N ASP A 14 23.32 3.57 -3.49
CA ASP A 14 24.73 3.72 -3.10
C ASP A 14 25.08 2.91 -1.85
N ARG A 15 24.14 2.79 -0.89
CA ARG A 15 24.34 1.96 0.31
C ARG A 15 24.35 0.45 0.00
N LEU A 16 23.51 0.00 -0.94
CA LEU A 16 23.54 -1.38 -1.44
C LEU A 16 24.85 -1.67 -2.20
N ARG A 17 25.31 -0.74 -3.05
CA ARG A 17 26.61 -0.87 -3.75
C ARG A 17 27.81 -0.94 -2.80
N HIS A 18 27.75 -0.28 -1.65
CA HIS A 18 28.80 -0.39 -0.63
C HIS A 18 28.79 -1.72 0.13
N SER A 19 27.67 -2.45 0.15
CA SER A 19 27.60 -3.78 0.76
C SER A 19 28.11 -4.90 -0.17
N GLU A 20 28.22 -4.63 -1.47
CA GLU A 20 28.67 -5.60 -2.50
C GLU A 20 30.10 -5.35 -3.00
N ARG A 21 30.79 -4.30 -2.52
CA ARG A 21 32.25 -4.25 -2.64
C ARG A 21 32.83 -5.23 -1.63
N GLY A 22 32.87 -6.48 -2.06
CA GLY A 22 33.74 -7.50 -1.49
C GLY A 22 35.11 -6.89 -1.23
N ASP A 23 35.56 -7.15 -0.02
CA ASP A 23 36.87 -6.85 0.53
C ASP A 23 37.98 -7.32 -0.43
N GLY A 24 38.36 -6.43 -1.34
CA GLY A 24 39.38 -6.68 -2.36
C GLY A 24 40.77 -6.20 -1.96
N ARG A 25 40.96 -5.78 -0.70
CA ARG A 25 42.24 -5.40 -0.13
C ARG A 25 42.10 -5.50 1.37
N HIS A 26 42.60 -6.57 1.98
CA HIS A 26 43.49 -6.61 3.15
C HIS A 26 43.91 -8.08 3.31
N GLY A 27 45.22 -8.33 3.35
CA GLY A 27 45.74 -9.67 3.56
C GLY A 27 45.29 -10.25 4.91
N GLY A 28 44.97 -11.54 4.93
CA GLY A 28 44.96 -12.36 6.14
C GLY A 28 43.75 -12.27 7.08
N ASP A 29 42.88 -11.25 6.99
CA ASP A 29 41.76 -11.13 7.92
C ASP A 29 40.55 -11.94 7.44
N MET A 30 40.43 -13.17 7.94
CA MET A 30 39.22 -13.97 7.75
C MET A 30 38.02 -13.26 8.39
N GLN A 31 37.03 -12.88 7.59
CA GLN A 31 35.80 -12.24 8.05
C GLN A 31 35.14 -13.03 9.19
N GLN A 32 34.70 -12.39 10.28
CA GLN A 32 34.06 -13.04 11.43
C GLN A 32 32.66 -13.62 11.10
N CYS A 33 32.26 -14.74 11.72
CA CYS A 33 30.88 -15.29 11.63
C CYS A 33 29.90 -14.24 12.14
N LEU A 34 28.80 -14.04 11.41
CA LEU A 34 27.71 -13.16 11.85
C LEU A 34 26.71 -13.82 12.80
N GLY A 35 26.94 -15.07 13.21
CA GLY A 35 26.04 -15.76 14.12
C GLY A 35 26.10 -15.20 15.54
N PRO A 36 25.03 -15.37 16.32
CA PRO A 36 24.92 -14.76 17.64
C PRO A 36 26.05 -15.23 18.55
N ASN A 37 26.80 -14.28 19.10
CA ASN A 37 27.94 -14.50 20.00
C ASN A 37 29.08 -15.36 19.41
N CYS A 38 29.16 -15.50 18.09
CA CYS A 38 30.20 -16.30 17.46
C CYS A 38 31.42 -15.44 17.13
N ILE A 39 32.60 -15.89 17.54
CA ILE A 39 33.88 -15.22 17.26
C ILE A 39 34.71 -15.94 16.18
N GLU A 40 34.25 -17.11 15.73
CA GLU A 40 34.91 -17.90 14.68
C GLU A 40 34.92 -17.16 13.35
N SER A 41 35.90 -17.49 12.50
CA SER A 41 35.95 -17.00 11.13
C SER A 41 34.87 -17.65 10.25
N ALA A 42 34.26 -16.85 9.39
CA ALA A 42 33.34 -17.28 8.35
C ALA A 42 34.07 -18.12 7.29
N ARG A 43 33.34 -19.09 6.71
CA ARG A 43 33.88 -19.89 5.60
C ARG A 43 34.05 -19.00 4.35
N PRO A 44 35.01 -19.32 3.46
CA PRO A 44 35.09 -18.67 2.15
C PRO A 44 33.71 -18.73 1.46
N SER A 45 33.26 -17.62 0.87
CA SER A 45 31.94 -17.45 0.24
C SER A 45 30.70 -17.49 1.16
N SER A 46 30.87 -17.65 2.48
CA SER A 46 29.79 -17.60 3.46
C SER A 46 29.98 -16.45 4.43
N LYS A 47 28.88 -16.01 5.06
CA LYS A 47 28.91 -15.08 6.20
C LYS A 47 28.99 -15.82 7.55
N TYR A 48 29.05 -17.14 7.52
CA TYR A 48 28.94 -17.99 8.70
C TYR A 48 30.05 -19.05 8.74
N CYS A 49 30.49 -19.42 9.95
CA CYS A 49 31.47 -20.50 10.16
C CYS A 49 30.85 -21.90 9.98
N SER A 50 29.53 -22.02 10.14
CA SER A 50 28.74 -23.24 9.94
C SER A 50 27.30 -22.91 9.55
N GLU A 51 26.59 -23.90 9.02
CA GLU A 51 25.15 -23.80 8.77
C GLU A 51 24.39 -23.53 10.08
N ASP A 52 24.77 -24.18 11.18
CA ASP A 52 24.18 -23.93 12.50
C ASP A 52 24.32 -22.47 12.97
N CYS A 53 25.47 -21.82 12.72
CA CYS A 53 25.70 -20.40 13.05
C CYS A 53 24.68 -19.52 12.29
N GLY A 54 24.42 -19.84 11.01
CA GLY A 54 23.42 -19.17 10.19
C GLY A 54 21.97 -19.47 10.58
N MET A 55 21.66 -20.73 10.84
CA MET A 55 20.30 -21.19 11.21
C MET A 55 19.87 -20.63 12.57
N LYS A 56 20.76 -20.58 13.56
CA LYS A 56 20.49 -19.95 14.86
C LYS A 56 20.14 -18.47 14.72
N LEU A 57 20.88 -17.73 13.89
CA LEU A 57 20.59 -16.32 13.62
C LEU A 57 19.24 -16.15 12.90
N ALA A 58 18.97 -16.99 11.90
CA ALA A 58 17.71 -16.95 11.16
C ALA A 58 16.51 -17.23 12.08
N ALA A 59 16.60 -18.27 12.92
CA ALA A 59 15.56 -18.62 13.89
C ALA A 59 15.28 -17.45 14.85
N ASN A 60 16.32 -16.86 15.45
CA ASN A 60 16.15 -15.69 16.32
C ASN A 60 15.49 -14.51 15.58
N ARG A 61 15.88 -14.26 14.32
CA ARG A 61 15.26 -13.20 13.52
C ARG A 61 13.79 -13.47 13.21
N ILE A 62 13.43 -14.72 12.90
CA ILE A 62 12.07 -15.12 12.52
C ILE A 62 11.13 -15.16 13.72
N TYR A 63 11.56 -15.76 14.84
CA TYR A 63 10.70 -15.95 16.01
C TYR A 63 10.70 -14.77 16.96
N GLU A 64 11.84 -14.09 17.16
CA GLU A 64 11.95 -13.03 18.17
C GLU A 64 11.83 -11.63 17.56
N ILE A 65 12.55 -11.37 16.46
CA ILE A 65 12.67 -10.00 15.93
C ILE A 65 11.52 -9.65 14.97
N LEU A 66 11.17 -10.56 14.07
CA LEU A 66 10.21 -10.28 13.00
C LEU A 66 8.80 -9.97 13.54
N PRO A 67 8.23 -10.73 14.51
CA PRO A 67 6.89 -10.45 15.01
C PRO A 67 6.81 -9.08 15.68
N GLN A 68 7.82 -8.72 16.48
CA GLN A 68 7.90 -7.41 17.13
C GLN A 68 7.96 -6.27 16.10
N ARG A 69 8.78 -6.42 15.05
CA ARG A 69 8.87 -5.42 13.97
C ARG A 69 7.59 -5.29 13.17
N ILE A 70 6.91 -6.40 12.88
CA ILE A 70 5.61 -6.39 12.20
C ILE A 70 4.59 -5.65 13.07
N GLN A 71 4.53 -5.98 14.36
CA GLN A 71 3.61 -5.33 15.29
C GLN A 71 3.89 -3.82 15.39
N GLN A 72 5.16 -3.42 15.54
CA GLN A 72 5.55 -2.01 15.55
C GLN A 72 5.17 -1.29 14.25
N TRP A 73 5.37 -1.94 13.09
CA TRP A 73 4.98 -1.37 11.81
C TRP A 73 3.46 -1.20 11.69
N GLN A 74 2.68 -2.15 12.21
CA GLN A 74 1.22 -2.09 12.21
C GLN A 74 0.63 -1.09 13.23
N GLN A 75 1.38 -0.68 14.25
CA GLN A 75 0.91 0.25 15.28
C GLN A 75 0.65 1.67 14.76
N SER A 76 1.28 2.08 13.67
CA SER A 76 1.12 3.43 13.11
C SER A 76 0.75 3.35 11.63
N PRO A 77 -0.48 3.75 11.25
CA PRO A 77 -0.87 3.74 9.86
C PRO A 77 0.05 4.66 9.07
N CYS A 78 0.45 4.20 7.89
CA CYS A 78 1.28 5.04 7.03
C CYS A 78 0.44 6.18 6.41
N VAL A 79 1.10 7.28 6.07
CA VAL A 79 0.43 8.43 5.42
C VAL A 79 -0.34 8.01 4.16
N ALA A 80 0.16 7.01 3.43
CA ALA A 80 -0.53 6.48 2.25
C ALA A 80 -1.84 5.76 2.61
N GLU A 81 -1.88 5.00 3.69
CA GLU A 81 -3.11 4.37 4.20
C GLU A 81 -4.14 5.41 4.63
N GLU A 82 -3.72 6.45 5.36
CA GLU A 82 -4.63 7.51 5.78
C GLU A 82 -5.24 8.25 4.59
N GLN A 83 -4.41 8.56 3.58
CA GLN A 83 -4.87 9.20 2.34
C GLN A 83 -5.82 8.29 1.56
N GLY A 84 -5.49 7.00 1.44
CA GLY A 84 -6.34 6.00 0.81
C GLY A 84 -7.71 5.89 1.49
N LYS A 85 -7.74 5.82 2.82
CA LYS A 85 -9.00 5.81 3.60
C LYS A 85 -9.85 7.05 3.34
N LYS A 86 -9.25 8.25 3.37
CA LYS A 86 -9.97 9.50 3.06
C LYS A 86 -10.52 9.53 1.64
N GLN A 87 -9.75 9.05 0.66
CA GLN A 87 -10.19 8.98 -0.73
C GLN A 87 -11.35 8.01 -0.92
N LEU A 88 -11.28 6.83 -0.29
CA LEU A 88 -12.38 5.85 -0.34
C LEU A 88 -13.67 6.40 0.30
N GLU A 89 -13.56 7.07 1.44
CA GLU A 89 -14.70 7.73 2.08
C GLU A 89 -15.31 8.82 1.19
N ARG A 90 -14.48 9.60 0.49
CA ARG A 90 -14.98 10.58 -0.49
C ARG A 90 -15.76 9.91 -1.62
N ILE A 91 -15.20 8.86 -2.22
CA ILE A 91 -15.84 8.11 -3.32
C ILE A 91 -17.18 7.52 -2.87
N ARG A 92 -17.26 6.96 -1.66
CA ARG A 92 -18.51 6.42 -1.10
C ARG A 92 -19.59 7.49 -0.98
N ARG A 93 -19.23 8.68 -0.48
CA ARG A 93 -20.16 9.82 -0.38
C ARG A 93 -20.64 10.30 -1.75
N GLU A 94 -19.73 10.43 -2.71
CA GLU A 94 -20.04 10.80 -4.09
C GLU A 94 -20.99 9.78 -4.73
N GLN A 95 -20.73 8.48 -4.54
CA GLN A 95 -21.59 7.41 -5.05
C GLN A 95 -23.00 7.48 -4.44
N GLN A 96 -23.11 7.70 -3.12
CA GLN A 96 -24.40 7.83 -2.46
C GLN A 96 -25.19 9.04 -2.97
N ALA A 97 -24.52 10.20 -3.10
CA ALA A 97 -25.14 11.41 -3.64
C ALA A 97 -25.64 11.20 -5.07
N ALA A 98 -24.85 10.54 -5.92
CA ALA A 98 -25.25 10.21 -7.28
C ALA A 98 -26.47 9.28 -7.32
N ARG A 99 -26.52 8.25 -6.47
CA ARG A 99 -27.68 7.35 -6.35
C ARG A 99 -28.95 8.09 -5.93
N MET A 100 -28.87 8.97 -4.93
CA MET A 100 -30.03 9.76 -4.50
C MET A 100 -30.51 10.70 -5.60
N ARG A 101 -29.58 11.35 -6.31
CA ARG A 101 -29.92 12.23 -7.42
C ARG A 101 -30.59 11.47 -8.55
N LEU A 102 -30.11 10.27 -8.87
CA LEU A 102 -30.72 9.39 -9.88
C LEU A 102 -32.16 9.04 -9.50
N ALA A 103 -32.38 8.57 -8.27
CA ALA A 103 -33.71 8.21 -7.77
C ALA A 103 -34.69 9.39 -7.80
N GLU A 104 -34.21 10.61 -7.49
CA GLU A 104 -35.03 11.81 -7.61
C GLU A 104 -35.40 12.13 -9.06
N MET A 105 -34.44 12.04 -9.99
CA MET A 105 -34.71 12.26 -11.41
C MET A 105 -35.67 11.21 -11.97
N GLU A 106 -35.52 9.94 -11.58
CA GLU A 106 -36.45 8.86 -11.95
C GLU A 106 -37.87 9.16 -11.43
N ARG A 107 -38.01 9.61 -10.17
CA ARG A 107 -39.32 10.00 -9.63
C ARG A 107 -39.97 11.11 -10.45
N ARG A 108 -39.21 12.16 -10.78
CA ARG A 108 -39.69 13.29 -11.58
C ARG A 108 -40.05 12.86 -13.00
N PHE A 109 -39.29 11.95 -13.60
CA PHE A 109 -39.58 11.38 -14.90
C PHE A 109 -40.95 10.69 -14.91
N HIS A 110 -41.21 9.79 -13.96
CA HIS A 110 -42.50 9.09 -13.87
C HIS A 110 -43.67 10.05 -13.62
N GLU A 111 -43.47 11.09 -12.81
CA GLU A 111 -44.46 12.13 -12.56
C GLU A 111 -44.84 12.87 -13.86
N LEU A 112 -43.85 13.28 -14.65
CA LEU A 112 -44.05 13.95 -15.93
C LEU A 112 -44.71 13.04 -16.97
N GLU A 113 -44.26 11.79 -17.09
CA GLU A 113 -44.88 10.78 -17.96
C GLU A 113 -46.35 10.56 -17.59
N GLY A 114 -46.68 10.55 -16.30
CA GLY A 114 -48.06 10.45 -15.81
C GLY A 114 -48.93 11.64 -16.24
N ILE A 115 -48.38 12.87 -16.22
CA ILE A 115 -49.08 14.07 -16.70
C ILE A 115 -49.30 13.99 -18.22
N ILE A 116 -48.26 13.63 -18.97
CA ILE A 116 -48.33 13.49 -20.43
C ILE A 116 -49.38 12.43 -20.82
N ALA A 117 -49.41 11.29 -20.14
CA ALA A 117 -50.39 10.23 -20.40
C ALA A 117 -51.83 10.71 -20.17
N LYS A 118 -52.08 11.47 -19.09
CA LYS A 118 -53.40 12.06 -18.82
C LYS A 118 -53.80 13.08 -19.89
N ALA A 119 -52.89 13.97 -20.27
CA ALA A 119 -53.15 14.97 -21.31
C ALA A 119 -53.49 14.32 -22.66
N LYS A 120 -52.79 13.23 -23.03
CA LYS A 120 -53.09 12.47 -24.26
C LYS A 120 -54.47 11.81 -24.27
N GLN A 121 -55.07 11.56 -23.10
CA GLN A 121 -56.40 10.94 -22.98
C GLN A 121 -57.54 11.96 -22.96
N GLN A 122 -57.25 13.24 -22.74
CA GLN A 122 -58.27 14.30 -22.81
C GLN A 122 -58.63 14.57 -24.27
N VAL A 123 -59.89 14.33 -24.63
CA VAL A 123 -60.46 14.76 -25.91
C VAL A 123 -60.74 16.26 -25.83
N VAL A 124 -60.23 17.02 -26.80
CA VAL A 124 -60.53 18.44 -26.94
C VAL A 124 -62.02 18.58 -27.23
N GLN A 125 -62.80 19.10 -26.28
CA GLN A 125 -64.13 19.61 -26.59
C GLN A 125 -63.93 20.80 -27.52
N GLN A 126 -64.39 20.67 -28.76
CA GLN A 126 -64.55 21.81 -29.66
C GLN A 126 -65.84 22.51 -29.19
N ASP A 127 -65.70 23.74 -28.71
CA ASP A 127 -66.85 24.62 -28.49
C ASP A 127 -67.45 24.91 -29.87
N GLU A 128 -68.70 24.46 -30.09
CA GLU A 128 -69.46 24.80 -31.30
C GLU A 128 -69.94 26.26 -31.19
N ASP A 129 -69.58 27.06 -32.20
CA ASP A 129 -69.94 28.47 -32.40
C ASP A 129 -71.46 28.74 -32.48
#